data_AF-A0A970ICA4-F1
#
_entry.id   AF-A0A970ICA4-F1
#
_cell.length_a   1.000
_cell.length_b   1.000
_cell.length_c   1.000
_cell.angle_alpha   90.00
_cell.angle_beta   90.00
_cell.angle_gamma   90.00
#
_symmetry.space_group_name_H-M   'P 1'
#
loop_
_entity.id
_entity.type
_entity.pdbx_description
1 polymer ?
#
loop_
_entity_poly.entity_id
_entity_poly.type
_entity_poly.pdbx_seq_one_letter_code
_entity_poly.pdbx_strand_id
1 'polypeptide(L)'
;GEISYHVRTALASGESPTDETWSYGRQLPVPASEPALSPGYRMEEYPSADFSNELKISYRDEAFDYSPDDSLRQWGIVLHKLLSRIEKKEDVAVALEDLVLEGALSGNNETIADYARAIEKTLSEPPVNQWFDGSWVVRNEASILGPGGKIRPDRVMEKEGKVVVLDYKFGNPDRSHNRQMETYVTALRRMGYPSVEGHVIYVKL
;
A
#
# COMPACT_ATOMS: atom_id res chain seq x y z
N GLY A 1 3.95 -13.08 27.98
CA GLY A 1 5.27 -13.57 28.40
C GLY A 1 6.25 -13.15 27.35
N GLU A 2 7.38 -12.58 27.78
CA GLU A 2 8.55 -12.21 26.98
C GLU A 2 8.40 -11.02 26.01
N ILE A 3 8.19 -9.85 26.61
CA ILE A 3 8.81 -8.60 26.14
C ILE A 3 10.06 -8.41 27.00
N SER A 4 11.23 -8.17 26.40
CA SER A 4 12.44 -7.54 26.99
C SER A 4 13.73 -8.31 26.72
N TYR A 5 14.57 -7.84 25.79
CA TYR A 5 16.02 -7.84 26.06
C TYR A 5 16.88 -6.79 25.32
N HIS A 6 16.43 -6.07 24.29
CA HIS A 6 17.36 -5.21 23.52
C HIS A 6 17.08 -3.70 23.52
N VAL A 7 16.20 -3.19 24.40
CA VAL A 7 15.93 -1.73 24.52
C VAL A 7 16.29 -1.15 25.91
N ARG A 8 17.07 -1.88 26.72
CA ARG A 8 17.58 -1.34 28.00
C ARG A 8 19.08 -1.56 28.15
N THR A 9 19.85 -0.92 27.29
CA THR A 9 21.24 -0.55 27.64
C THR A 9 21.62 0.74 26.94
N ALA A 10 20.86 1.79 27.21
CA ALA A 10 21.32 3.16 26.99
C ALA A 10 20.96 3.95 28.24
N LEU A 11 21.99 4.54 28.86
CA LEU A 11 21.96 5.46 30.01
C LEU A 11 21.98 4.82 31.41
N ALA A 12 23.17 4.36 31.85
CA ALA A 12 23.75 4.73 33.15
C ALA A 12 25.02 3.91 33.47
N SER A 13 26.18 4.39 33.03
CA SER A 13 27.43 4.31 33.81
C SER A 13 28.50 5.11 33.06
N GLY A 14 28.89 6.24 33.64
CA GLY A 14 29.97 7.06 33.13
C GLY A 14 31.29 6.33 33.27
N GLU A 15 31.98 6.18 32.15
CA GLU A 15 33.43 6.02 32.06
C GLU A 15 33.92 6.89 30.90
N SER A 16 35.04 7.57 31.13
CA SER A 16 35.69 8.48 30.18
C SER A 16 36.33 7.69 29.03
N PRO A 17 36.51 8.30 27.84
CA PRO A 17 36.75 7.55 26.62
C PRO A 17 38.17 6.99 26.58
N THR A 18 38.29 5.66 26.54
CA THR A 18 39.50 5.01 26.05
C THR A 18 39.56 5.13 24.53
N ASP A 19 40.76 5.42 24.04
CA ASP A 19 41.11 5.83 22.68
C ASP A 19 40.92 4.69 21.65
N GLU A 20 39.67 4.28 21.40
CA GLU A 20 39.33 3.30 20.39
C GLU A 20 39.06 3.99 19.05
N THR A 21 40.13 4.15 18.28
CA THR A 21 40.08 4.64 16.90
C THR A 21 39.45 3.57 16.01
N TRP A 22 38.23 3.82 15.53
CA TRP A 22 37.60 2.98 14.50
C TRP A 22 38.11 3.37 13.11
N SER A 23 38.77 2.44 12.41
CA SER A 23 39.16 2.63 11.01
C SER A 23 38.27 1.81 10.08
N TYR A 24 37.63 2.47 9.11
CA TYR A 24 36.98 1.77 8.00
C TYR A 24 38.02 1.08 7.11
N GLY A 25 37.69 -0.12 6.65
CA GLY A 25 38.59 -1.01 5.92
C GLY A 25 39.28 -0.36 4.72
N ARG A 26 40.57 -0.63 4.57
CA ARG A 26 41.30 -0.33 3.32
C ARG A 26 40.66 -1.11 2.19
N GLN A 27 40.31 -0.42 1.10
CA GLN A 27 40.07 -1.09 -0.16
C GLN A 27 41.35 -1.85 -0.53
N LEU A 28 41.28 -3.18 -0.50
CA LEU A 28 42.33 -4.01 -1.06
C LEU A 28 42.43 -3.66 -2.55
N PRO A 29 43.64 -3.51 -3.11
CA PRO A 29 43.79 -3.32 -4.54
C PRO A 29 43.09 -4.50 -5.22
N VAL A 30 42.10 -4.20 -6.05
CA VAL A 30 41.44 -5.20 -6.88
C VAL A 30 42.56 -5.83 -7.70
N PRO A 31 42.83 -7.14 -7.59
CA PRO A 31 43.79 -7.77 -8.47
C PRO A 31 43.31 -7.49 -9.88
N ALA A 32 44.19 -6.99 -10.75
CA ALA A 32 43.86 -6.77 -12.14
C ALA A 32 43.45 -8.13 -12.71
N SER A 33 42.14 -8.37 -12.80
CA SER A 33 41.63 -9.48 -13.58
C SER A 33 41.89 -9.08 -15.03
N GLU A 34 42.97 -9.59 -15.60
CA GLU A 34 43.06 -9.68 -17.05
C GLU A 34 41.76 -10.32 -17.52
N PRO A 35 40.96 -9.65 -18.37
CA PRO A 35 39.80 -10.29 -18.92
C PRO A 35 40.31 -11.40 -19.82
N ALA A 36 40.29 -12.64 -19.32
CA ALA A 36 40.30 -13.81 -20.16
C ALA A 36 39.02 -13.74 -20.99
N LEU A 37 39.12 -13.06 -22.14
CA LEU A 37 38.08 -13.02 -23.14
C LEU A 37 37.90 -14.44 -23.65
N SER A 38 36.94 -15.16 -23.08
CA SER A 38 36.28 -16.22 -23.81
C SER A 38 35.73 -15.61 -25.11
N PRO A 39 35.68 -16.36 -26.24
CA PRO A 39 35.09 -15.85 -27.48
C PRO A 39 33.56 -15.79 -27.33
N GLY A 40 33.10 -14.99 -26.39
CA GLY A 40 31.72 -14.56 -26.23
C GLY A 40 31.51 -13.31 -27.07
N TYR A 41 30.37 -13.26 -27.75
CA TYR A 41 29.96 -12.15 -28.58
C TYR A 41 30.06 -10.82 -27.80
N ARG A 42 30.94 -9.93 -28.26
CA ARG A 42 31.09 -8.57 -27.73
C ARG A 42 30.06 -7.70 -28.47
N MET A 43 29.04 -7.22 -27.77
CA MET A 43 28.16 -6.19 -28.35
C MET A 43 29.01 -4.96 -28.66
N GLU A 44 29.11 -4.59 -29.93
CA GLU A 44 29.87 -3.41 -30.35
C GLU A 44 29.10 -2.12 -30.09
N GLU A 45 27.77 -2.16 -30.07
CA GLU A 45 26.91 -1.04 -29.69
C GLU A 45 25.74 -1.52 -28.82
N TYR A 46 25.50 -0.78 -27.73
CA TYR A 46 24.32 -0.94 -26.88
C TYR A 46 23.31 0.13 -27.32
N PRO A 47 22.10 -0.22 -27.78
CA PRO A 47 21.09 0.78 -28.10
C PRO A 47 20.56 1.40 -26.79
N SER A 48 21.25 2.42 -26.28
CA SER A 48 20.73 3.31 -25.26
C SER A 48 20.10 4.51 -25.95
N ALA A 49 18.79 4.70 -25.80
CA ALA A 49 18.19 5.99 -26.13
C ALA A 49 18.65 7.01 -25.09
N ASP A 50 19.03 8.21 -25.53
CA ASP A 50 19.41 9.29 -24.63
C ASP A 50 18.14 9.92 -24.02
N PHE A 51 17.75 9.43 -22.84
CA PHE A 51 16.58 9.92 -22.13
C PHE A 51 16.83 11.24 -21.37
N SER A 52 18.04 11.81 -21.45
CA SER A 52 18.42 13.00 -20.67
C SER A 52 17.51 14.20 -20.91
N ASN A 53 16.88 14.28 -22.09
CA ASN A 53 15.92 15.33 -22.45
C ASN A 53 14.45 14.96 -22.19
N GLU A 54 14.11 13.69 -21.96
CA GLU A 54 12.74 13.23 -21.68
C GLU A 54 12.47 13.06 -20.18
N LEU A 55 13.50 12.71 -19.39
CA LEU A 55 13.43 12.63 -17.94
C LEU A 55 13.93 13.93 -17.29
N LYS A 56 13.05 14.94 -17.23
CA LYS A 56 13.25 16.08 -16.33
C LYS A 56 13.00 15.66 -14.89
N ILE A 57 14.01 15.14 -14.22
CA ILE A 57 14.01 15.04 -12.76
C ILE A 57 14.36 16.43 -12.23
N SER A 58 13.34 17.22 -11.88
CA SER A 58 13.55 18.48 -11.17
C SER A 58 13.90 18.17 -9.72
N TYR A 59 15.18 18.25 -9.37
CA TYR A 59 15.57 18.43 -7.97
C TYR A 59 15.15 19.84 -7.55
N ARG A 60 13.99 19.95 -6.90
CA ARG A 60 13.63 21.15 -6.15
C ARG A 60 13.99 20.88 -4.69
N ASP A 61 15.00 21.59 -4.22
CA ASP A 61 15.36 21.75 -2.81
C ASP A 61 14.36 22.70 -2.11
N GLU A 62 13.08 22.51 -2.38
CA GLU A 62 11.98 23.24 -1.77
C GLU A 62 11.24 22.21 -0.93
N ALA A 63 11.24 22.42 0.39
CA ALA A 63 10.36 21.69 1.28
C ALA A 63 8.97 21.65 0.62
N PHE A 64 8.54 20.45 0.24
CA PHE A 64 7.25 20.24 -0.39
C PHE A 64 6.21 20.83 0.55
N ASP A 65 5.69 22.00 0.21
CA ASP A 65 4.47 22.51 0.80
C ASP A 65 3.37 21.63 0.20
N TYR A 66 3.23 20.42 0.75
CA TYR A 66 2.19 19.49 0.36
C TYR A 66 0.87 20.22 0.53
N SER A 67 0.19 20.50 -0.57
CA SER A 67 -1.21 20.90 -0.48
C SER A 67 -1.93 19.82 0.34
N PRO A 68 -2.82 20.19 1.27
CA PRO A 68 -3.65 19.22 1.97
C PRO A 68 -4.39 18.28 0.99
N ASP A 69 -4.72 18.74 -0.22
CA ASP A 69 -5.35 17.93 -1.27
C ASP A 69 -4.41 16.85 -1.84
N ASP A 70 -3.14 17.17 -2.06
CA ASP A 70 -2.14 16.20 -2.53
C ASP A 70 -1.85 15.14 -1.47
N SER A 71 -1.81 15.57 -0.21
CA SER A 71 -1.73 14.65 0.93
C SER A 71 -2.94 13.71 0.95
N LEU A 72 -4.16 14.24 0.90
CA LEU A 72 -5.40 13.44 0.94
C LEU A 72 -5.51 12.43 -0.21
N ARG A 73 -5.10 12.81 -1.42
CA ARG A 73 -5.08 11.90 -2.58
C ARG A 73 -4.07 10.78 -2.40
N GLN A 74 -2.86 11.12 -1.97
CA GLN A 74 -1.79 10.14 -1.73
C GLN A 74 -2.18 9.19 -0.59
N TRP A 75 -2.80 9.72 0.47
CA TRP A 75 -3.39 8.92 1.53
C TRP A 75 -4.49 7.99 1.03
N GLY A 76 -5.38 8.46 0.15
CA GLY A 76 -6.39 7.62 -0.47
C GLY A 76 -5.80 6.42 -1.19
N ILE A 77 -4.73 6.63 -1.97
CA ILE A 77 -4.03 5.54 -2.69
C ILE A 77 -3.49 4.50 -1.70
N VAL A 78 -2.85 4.95 -0.63
CA VAL A 78 -2.26 4.06 0.37
C VAL A 78 -3.33 3.27 1.12
N LEU A 79 -4.44 3.91 1.48
CA LEU A 79 -5.54 3.26 2.18
C LEU A 79 -6.30 2.27 1.27
N HIS A 80 -6.49 2.58 -0.02
CA HIS A 80 -7.02 1.60 -0.98
C HIS A 80 -6.12 0.36 -1.03
N LYS A 81 -4.80 0.56 -1.12
CA LYS A 81 -3.82 -0.53 -1.15
C LYS A 81 -3.81 -1.35 0.13
N LEU A 82 -4.03 -0.70 1.27
CA LEU A 82 -4.14 -1.37 2.57
C LEU A 82 -5.38 -2.25 2.64
N LEU A 83 -6.55 -1.67 2.33
CA LEU A 83 -7.82 -2.39 2.39
C LEU A 83 -7.93 -3.50 1.34
N SER A 84 -7.22 -3.38 0.20
CA SER A 84 -7.16 -4.45 -0.80
C SER A 84 -6.33 -5.66 -0.36
N ARG A 85 -5.55 -5.55 0.72
CA ARG A 85 -4.78 -6.66 1.32
C ARG A 85 -5.48 -7.33 2.50
N ILE A 86 -6.47 -6.69 3.10
CA ILE A 86 -7.11 -7.15 4.34
C ILE A 86 -8.32 -8.01 4.01
N GLU A 87 -8.25 -9.33 4.03
CA GLU A 87 -9.45 -10.15 3.85
C GLU A 87 -10.29 -10.22 5.13
N LYS A 88 -9.62 -10.33 6.28
CA LYS A 88 -10.20 -10.43 7.61
C LYS A 88 -9.64 -9.35 8.53
N LYS A 89 -10.35 -9.06 9.62
CA LYS A 89 -9.90 -8.04 10.58
C LYS A 89 -8.49 -8.33 11.14
N GLU A 90 -8.13 -9.59 11.28
CA GLU A 90 -6.82 -10.00 11.81
C GLU A 90 -5.66 -9.65 10.87
N ASP A 91 -5.93 -9.40 9.58
CA ASP A 91 -4.91 -9.11 8.57
C ASP A 91 -4.42 -7.65 8.62
N VAL A 92 -5.07 -6.77 9.40
CA VAL A 92 -4.76 -5.33 9.44
C VAL A 92 -3.31 -5.07 9.83
N ALA A 93 -2.81 -5.76 10.86
CA ALA A 93 -1.45 -5.55 11.36
C ALA A 93 -0.40 -5.95 10.31
N VAL A 94 -0.58 -7.11 9.68
CA VAL A 94 0.32 -7.63 8.65
C VAL A 94 0.29 -6.73 7.41
N ALA A 95 -0.91 -6.31 6.97
CA ALA A 95 -1.05 -5.46 5.80
C ALA A 95 -0.41 -4.06 6.00
N LEU A 96 -0.46 -3.52 7.22
CA LEU A 96 0.25 -2.28 7.56
C LEU A 96 1.77 -2.45 7.52
N GLU A 97 2.29 -3.54 8.08
CA GLU A 97 3.72 -3.84 8.06
C GLU A 97 4.23 -3.98 6.63
N ASP A 98 3.51 -4.70 5.76
CA ASP A 98 3.88 -4.84 4.35
C ASP A 98 3.95 -3.49 3.62
N LEU A 99 3.01 -2.58 3.92
CA LEU A 99 3.02 -1.24 3.31
C LEU A 99 4.17 -0.36 3.79
N VAL A 100 4.59 -0.52 5.05
CA VAL A 100 5.77 0.16 5.59
C VAL A 100 7.03 -0.39 4.94
N LEU A 101 7.14 -1.72 4.80
CA LEU A 101 8.27 -2.38 4.13
C LEU A 101 8.40 -1.97 2.66
N GLU A 102 7.27 -1.74 1.98
CA GLU A 102 7.24 -1.24 0.60
C GLU A 102 7.52 0.27 0.47
N GLY A 103 7.68 0.98 1.58
CA GLY A 103 7.84 2.44 1.60
C GLY A 103 6.58 3.20 1.19
N ALA A 104 5.43 2.54 1.05
CA ALA A 104 4.15 3.16 0.73
C ALA A 104 3.56 3.92 1.93
N LEU A 105 3.86 3.46 3.15
CA LEU A 105 3.60 4.17 4.39
C LEU A 105 4.93 4.62 5.01
N SER A 106 5.07 5.92 5.25
CA SER A 106 6.20 6.51 5.97
C SER A 106 5.67 7.18 7.23
N GLY A 107 6.16 6.78 8.41
CA GLY A 107 5.71 7.32 9.69
C GLY A 107 6.48 6.73 10.86
N ASN A 108 6.40 7.39 12.02
CA ASN A 108 6.87 6.80 13.27
C ASN A 108 5.89 5.70 13.74
N ASN A 109 6.33 4.83 14.64
CA ASN A 109 5.50 3.72 15.15
C ASN A 109 4.16 4.19 15.74
N GLU A 110 4.10 5.41 16.29
CA GLU A 110 2.88 5.98 16.86
C GLU A 110 1.84 6.30 15.78
N THR A 111 2.25 6.92 14.68
CA THR A 111 1.36 7.24 13.55
C THR A 111 0.79 5.95 12.93
N ILE A 112 1.62 4.92 12.76
CA ILE A 112 1.17 3.62 12.23
C ILE A 112 0.14 2.98 13.18
N ALA A 113 0.36 3.08 14.49
CA ALA A 113 -0.58 2.58 15.50
C ALA A 113 -1.91 3.35 15.49
N ASP A 114 -1.90 4.67 15.27
CA ASP A 114 -3.12 5.46 15.08
C ASP A 114 -3.92 5.01 13.86
N TYR A 115 -3.25 4.75 12.73
CA TYR A 115 -3.90 4.22 11.54
C TYR A 115 -4.50 2.84 11.77
N ALA A 116 -3.76 1.94 12.43
CA ALA A 116 -4.27 0.63 12.81
C ALA A 116 -5.58 0.76 13.62
N ARG A 117 -5.60 1.62 14.63
CA ARG A 117 -6.79 1.88 15.46
C ARG A 117 -7.97 2.41 14.65
N ALA A 118 -7.74 3.39 13.77
CA ALA A 118 -8.81 3.98 12.95
C ALA A 118 -9.43 2.94 12.00
N ILE A 119 -8.60 2.12 11.37
CA ILE A 119 -9.04 1.07 10.44
C ILE A 119 -9.74 -0.04 11.19
N GLU A 120 -9.14 -0.57 12.26
CA GLU A 120 -9.75 -1.61 13.08
C GLU A 120 -11.11 -1.18 13.62
N LYS A 121 -11.24 0.09 14.04
CA LYS A 121 -12.52 0.65 14.45
C LYS A 121 -13.53 0.60 13.31
N THR A 122 -13.16 1.10 12.12
CA THR A 122 -14.03 1.10 10.94
C THR A 122 -14.46 -0.33 10.55
N LEU A 123 -13.53 -1.28 10.58
CA LEU A 123 -13.80 -2.69 10.29
C LEU A 123 -14.63 -3.38 11.40
N SER A 124 -14.73 -2.80 12.59
CA SER A 124 -15.51 -3.35 13.69
C SER A 124 -16.96 -2.83 13.74
N GLU A 125 -17.27 -1.76 13.01
CA GLU A 125 -18.61 -1.16 13.01
C GLU A 125 -19.59 -2.02 12.18
N PRO A 126 -20.80 -2.34 12.67
CA PRO A 126 -21.85 -2.93 11.83
C PRO A 126 -22.34 -1.92 10.79
N PRO A 127 -22.59 -2.31 9.52
CA PRO A 127 -22.54 -3.67 8.97
C PRO A 127 -21.18 -4.04 8.34
N VAL A 128 -20.10 -3.30 8.59
CA VAL A 128 -18.78 -3.54 8.01
C VAL A 128 -18.15 -4.80 8.58
N ASN A 129 -18.27 -5.05 9.89
CA ASN A 129 -17.66 -6.20 10.55
C ASN A 129 -17.97 -7.56 9.90
N GLN A 130 -19.21 -7.79 9.48
CA GLN A 130 -19.65 -9.03 8.81
C GLN A 130 -19.02 -9.22 7.42
N TRP A 131 -18.47 -8.16 6.81
CA TRP A 131 -17.81 -8.22 5.50
C TRP A 131 -16.31 -8.58 5.61
N PHE A 132 -15.76 -8.56 6.83
CA PHE A 132 -14.36 -8.86 7.14
C PHE A 132 -14.26 -10.00 8.17
N ASP A 133 -15.27 -10.85 8.27
CA ASP A 133 -15.32 -12.01 9.18
C ASP A 133 -14.69 -13.29 8.57
N GLY A 134 -14.22 -13.20 7.33
CA GLY A 134 -13.61 -14.32 6.59
C GLY A 134 -14.60 -15.36 6.06
N SER A 135 -15.91 -15.13 6.18
CA SER A 135 -16.95 -16.04 5.66
C SER A 135 -17.32 -15.81 4.20
N TRP A 136 -16.82 -14.72 3.60
CA TRP A 136 -17.08 -14.32 2.22
C TRP A 136 -15.94 -14.76 1.29
N VAL A 137 -16.29 -15.12 0.06
CA VAL A 137 -15.30 -15.23 -1.02
C VAL A 137 -15.02 -13.81 -1.52
N VAL A 138 -13.85 -13.27 -1.17
CA VAL A 138 -13.46 -11.90 -1.48
C VAL A 138 -12.68 -11.85 -2.80
N ARG A 139 -12.99 -10.88 -3.64
CA ARG A 139 -12.23 -10.51 -4.84
C ARG A 139 -11.93 -9.01 -4.80
N ASN A 140 -10.74 -8.66 -4.35
CA ASN A 140 -10.26 -7.28 -4.32
C ASN A 140 -9.83 -6.84 -5.72
N GLU A 141 -10.07 -5.57 -6.06
CA GLU A 141 -9.69 -4.92 -7.32
C GLU A 141 -10.14 -5.66 -8.61
N ALA A 142 -11.19 -6.48 -8.49
CA ALA A 142 -11.71 -7.28 -9.59
C ALA A 142 -12.41 -6.39 -10.62
N SER A 143 -11.98 -6.47 -11.88
CA SER A 143 -12.65 -5.76 -12.97
C SER A 143 -13.94 -6.46 -13.39
N ILE A 144 -15.03 -5.70 -13.43
CA ILE A 144 -16.35 -6.08 -13.93
C ILE A 144 -16.47 -5.58 -15.38
N LEU A 145 -17.06 -6.39 -16.25
CA LEU A 145 -17.36 -5.98 -17.62
C LEU A 145 -18.72 -5.26 -17.65
N GLY A 146 -18.69 -3.94 -17.86
CA GLY A 146 -19.88 -3.10 -17.99
C GLY A 146 -20.18 -2.70 -19.43
N PRO A 147 -21.35 -2.06 -19.68
CA PRO A 147 -21.75 -1.62 -21.01
C PRO A 147 -20.80 -0.60 -21.65
N GLY A 148 -20.10 0.20 -20.83
CA GLY A 148 -19.13 1.21 -21.25
C GLY A 148 -17.68 0.76 -21.16
N GLY A 149 -17.41 -0.53 -20.92
CA GLY A 149 -16.06 -1.07 -20.74
C GLY A 149 -15.82 -1.65 -19.35
N LYS A 150 -14.54 -1.84 -19.00
CA LYS A 150 -14.15 -2.41 -17.72
C LYS A 150 -14.33 -1.37 -16.60
N ILE A 151 -15.02 -1.76 -15.54
CA ILE A 151 -15.19 -0.97 -14.32
C ILE A 151 -14.61 -1.76 -13.15
N ARG A 152 -13.95 -1.12 -12.19
CA ARG A 152 -13.25 -1.80 -11.10
C ARG A 152 -13.71 -1.23 -9.75
N PRO A 153 -14.59 -1.90 -9.01
CA PRO A 153 -14.80 -1.61 -7.59
C PRO A 153 -13.57 -2.01 -6.76
N ASP A 154 -13.50 -1.50 -5.54
CA ASP A 154 -12.43 -1.86 -4.62
C ASP A 154 -12.54 -3.31 -4.14
N ARG A 155 -13.76 -3.76 -3.84
CA ARG A 155 -14.00 -5.09 -3.30
C ARG A 155 -15.34 -5.66 -3.78
N VAL A 156 -15.32 -6.93 -4.20
CA VAL A 156 -16.52 -7.72 -4.49
C VAL A 156 -16.49 -8.96 -3.61
N MET A 157 -17.60 -9.23 -2.92
CA MET A 157 -17.74 -10.36 -2.00
C MET A 157 -18.92 -11.22 -2.41
N GLU A 158 -18.75 -12.53 -2.39
CA GLU A 158 -19.79 -13.48 -2.74
C GLU A 158 -20.02 -14.49 -1.60
N LYS A 159 -21.28 -14.71 -1.23
CA LYS A 159 -21.70 -15.71 -0.24
C LYS A 159 -23.13 -16.17 -0.55
N GLU A 160 -23.33 -17.48 -0.66
CA GLU A 160 -24.67 -18.10 -0.80
C GLU A 160 -25.54 -17.48 -1.93
N GLY A 161 -24.92 -17.14 -3.06
CA GLY A 161 -25.61 -16.51 -4.21
C GLY A 161 -25.92 -15.02 -4.05
N LYS A 162 -25.51 -14.41 -2.94
CA LYS A 162 -25.52 -12.97 -2.70
C LYS A 162 -24.15 -12.38 -3.03
N VAL A 163 -24.15 -11.27 -3.76
CA VAL A 163 -22.97 -10.48 -4.08
C VAL A 163 -23.06 -9.12 -3.40
N VAL A 164 -21.97 -8.69 -2.79
CA VAL A 164 -21.83 -7.37 -2.17
C VAL A 164 -20.64 -6.66 -2.79
N VAL A 165 -20.86 -5.43 -3.28
CA VAL A 165 -19.81 -4.57 -3.82
C VAL A 165 -19.53 -3.44 -2.85
N LEU A 166 -18.25 -3.22 -2.55
CA LEU A 166 -17.78 -2.14 -1.69
C LEU A 166 -16.88 -1.20 -2.47
N ASP A 167 -17.01 0.10 -2.16
CA ASP A 167 -16.15 1.18 -2.66
C ASP A 167 -15.79 2.10 -1.48
N TYR A 168 -14.49 2.31 -1.26
CA TYR A 168 -13.97 3.10 -0.14
C TYR A 168 -13.81 4.56 -0.57
N LYS A 169 -14.20 5.48 0.31
CA LYS A 169 -14.04 6.92 0.11
C LYS A 169 -13.41 7.56 1.35
N PHE A 170 -12.40 8.38 1.12
CA PHE A 170 -11.57 8.99 2.17
C PHE A 170 -11.82 10.50 2.31
N GLY A 171 -12.98 10.96 1.84
CA GLY A 171 -13.37 12.36 1.83
C GLY A 171 -14.86 12.56 2.10
N ASN A 172 -15.37 13.75 1.76
CA ASN A 172 -16.77 14.07 1.97
C ASN A 172 -17.69 13.22 1.07
N PRO A 173 -18.91 12.89 1.53
CA PRO A 173 -19.90 12.23 0.70
C PRO A 173 -20.27 13.03 -0.55
N ASP A 174 -20.24 12.36 -1.70
CA ASP A 174 -20.67 12.90 -2.99
C ASP A 174 -21.75 11.98 -3.59
N ARG A 175 -22.76 12.60 -4.23
CA ARG A 175 -23.78 11.90 -5.01
C ARG A 175 -23.19 11.11 -6.18
N SER A 176 -22.03 11.52 -6.70
CA SER A 176 -21.31 10.78 -7.75
C SER A 176 -20.98 9.34 -7.32
N HIS A 177 -20.66 9.12 -6.04
CA HIS A 177 -20.34 7.80 -5.50
C HIS A 177 -21.52 6.82 -5.60
N ASN A 178 -22.74 7.31 -5.37
CA ASN A 178 -23.95 6.48 -5.50
C ASN A 178 -24.20 6.08 -6.97
N ARG A 179 -23.97 6.98 -7.93
CA ARG A 179 -24.09 6.67 -9.36
C ARG A 179 -23.06 5.62 -9.82
N GLN A 180 -21.85 5.71 -9.29
CA GLN A 180 -20.81 4.71 -9.52
C GLN A 180 -21.24 3.34 -8.99
N MET A 181 -21.79 3.32 -7.77
CA MET A 181 -22.30 2.08 -7.16
C MET A 181 -23.46 1.47 -7.94
N GLU A 182 -24.42 2.27 -8.40
CA GLU A 182 -25.52 1.83 -9.27
C GLU A 182 -24.99 1.20 -10.57
N THR A 183 -23.90 1.74 -11.11
CA THR A 183 -23.23 1.20 -12.31
C THR A 183 -22.66 -0.20 -12.04
N TYR A 184 -21.98 -0.40 -10.90
CA TYR A 184 -21.46 -1.70 -10.50
C TYR A 184 -22.58 -2.73 -10.31
N VAL A 185 -23.61 -2.37 -9.53
CA VAL A 185 -24.75 -3.24 -9.24
C VAL A 185 -25.47 -3.64 -10.53
N THR A 186 -25.69 -2.69 -11.44
CA THR A 186 -26.34 -2.93 -12.73
C THR A 186 -25.51 -3.87 -13.61
N ALA A 187 -24.20 -3.70 -13.66
CA ALA A 187 -23.31 -4.55 -14.45
C ALA A 187 -23.34 -6.00 -13.94
N LEU A 188 -23.23 -6.22 -12.63
CA LEU A 188 -23.28 -7.57 -12.05
C LEU A 188 -24.63 -8.24 -12.23
N ARG A 189 -25.75 -7.51 -12.08
CA ARG A 189 -27.08 -8.06 -12.35
C ARG A 189 -27.23 -8.51 -13.80
N ARG A 190 -26.69 -7.75 -14.76
CA ARG A 190 -26.68 -8.12 -16.18
C ARG A 190 -25.81 -9.35 -16.47
N MET A 191 -24.79 -9.60 -15.67
CA MET A 191 -23.96 -10.81 -15.76
C MET A 191 -24.64 -12.06 -15.18
N GLY A 192 -25.84 -11.93 -14.60
CA GLY A 192 -26.63 -13.06 -14.09
C GLY A 192 -26.57 -13.25 -12.57
N TYR A 193 -25.96 -12.32 -11.82
CA TYR A 193 -25.99 -12.37 -10.36
C TYR A 193 -27.36 -11.92 -9.84
N PRO A 194 -28.13 -12.80 -9.16
CA PRO A 194 -29.53 -12.55 -8.84
C PRO A 194 -29.73 -11.57 -7.68
N SER A 195 -28.80 -11.54 -6.72
CA SER A 195 -28.83 -10.68 -5.55
C SER A 195 -27.52 -9.90 -5.44
N VAL A 196 -27.59 -8.60 -5.70
CA VAL A 196 -26.42 -7.71 -5.66
C VAL A 196 -26.76 -6.48 -4.82
N GLU A 197 -25.94 -6.23 -3.80
CA GLU A 197 -25.94 -5.05 -2.94
C GLU A 197 -24.67 -4.24 -3.15
N GLY A 198 -24.77 -2.92 -3.02
CA GLY A 198 -23.66 -2.00 -3.20
C GLY A 198 -23.58 -1.03 -2.04
N HIS A 199 -22.39 -0.87 -1.45
CA HIS A 199 -22.17 0.03 -0.32
C HIS A 199 -20.91 0.88 -0.52
N VAL A 200 -21.01 2.14 -0.13
CA VAL A 200 -19.88 3.07 -0.07
C VAL A 200 -19.47 3.21 1.39
N ILE A 201 -18.20 2.95 1.70
CA ILE A 201 -17.66 3.08 3.05
C ILE A 201 -16.84 4.36 3.12
N TYR A 202 -17.25 5.26 4.01
CA TYR A 202 -16.51 6.48 4.29
C TYR A 202 -15.57 6.26 5.47
N VAL A 203 -14.27 6.21 5.18
CA VAL A 203 -13.24 6.03 6.20
C VAL A 203 -12.80 7.40 6.69
N LYS A 204 -12.85 7.62 8.01
CA LYS A 204 -12.36 8.83 8.66
C LYS A 204 -11.12 8.47 9.47
N LEU A 205 -10.03 9.18 9.20
CA LEU A 205 -8.81 9.17 10.01
C LEU A 205 -8.91 10.20 11.12
#